data_AF-A0A2D4NTU7-F1
#
_entry.id   AF-A0A2D4NTU7-F1
#
_cell.length_a   1.000
_cell.length_b   1.000
_cell.length_c   1.000
_cell.angle_alpha   90.00
_cell.angle_beta   90.00
_cell.angle_gamma   90.00
#
_symmetry.space_group_name_H-M   'P 1'
#
loop_
_entity.id
_entity.type
_entity.pdbx_description
1 polymer ?
#
loop_
_entity_poly.entity_id
_entity_poly.type
_entity_poly.pdbx_seq_one_letter_code
_entity_poly.pdbx_strand_id
1 'polypeptide(L)'
;MTSVRQRSGIKSTNVPQDCLSQEKNWKFNEKSVAGAKQWKKVSLVVGGIVGLFLGILTSVYISTLHENDLWFSNIKEVEREISFRTECGLYYSYYKQMLVAPSIQQGLHSLIYDNKTESMRTINILERMNVYQEVFLSILYTVLHLKRFLEPVYFYIYTLFSLQAVCVLALYATSWLLSGTWLSGVLAAVWYIVNRVDTTRVEFTIPLRENWALPFFAVQLAAITVLFRPHLQSAHERLTLLAVF
;
A
#
# COMPACT_ATOMS: atom_id res chain seq x y z
N MET A 1 -8.04 32.71 -47.83
CA MET A 1 -7.52 32.11 -46.57
C MET A 1 -6.34 32.97 -46.15
N THR A 2 -6.24 33.69 -45.04
CA THR A 2 -7.01 33.84 -43.79
C THR A 2 -6.65 35.23 -43.24
N SER A 3 -7.66 35.99 -42.82
CA SER A 3 -7.57 37.38 -42.38
C SER A 3 -6.95 37.53 -40.98
N VAL A 4 -5.90 38.33 -40.86
CA VAL A 4 -5.41 38.88 -39.59
C VAL A 4 -6.26 40.09 -39.24
N ARG A 5 -7.07 40.00 -38.17
CA ARG A 5 -7.96 41.07 -37.72
C ARG A 5 -7.35 41.79 -36.52
N GLN A 6 -6.68 42.91 -36.74
CA GLN A 6 -6.34 43.89 -35.71
C GLN A 6 -7.64 44.49 -35.13
N ARG A 7 -7.71 44.64 -33.80
CA ARG A 7 -8.82 45.31 -33.12
C ARG A 7 -8.31 46.62 -32.52
N SER A 8 -8.91 47.70 -33.01
CA SER A 8 -8.67 49.12 -32.72
C SER A 8 -8.96 49.51 -31.26
N GLY A 9 -8.22 50.50 -30.76
CA GLY A 9 -8.41 51.10 -29.44
C GLY A 9 -9.76 51.80 -29.26
N ILE A 10 -10.28 51.72 -28.05
CA ILE A 10 -11.50 52.40 -27.60
C ILE A 10 -11.12 53.33 -26.45
N LYS A 11 -11.45 54.62 -26.61
CA LYS A 11 -11.34 55.68 -25.61
C LYS A 11 -12.22 55.34 -24.40
N SER A 12 -11.67 55.41 -23.19
CA SER A 12 -12.41 55.28 -21.94
C SER A 12 -13.04 56.62 -21.55
N THR A 13 -14.36 56.66 -21.66
CA THR A 13 -15.27 57.67 -21.09
C THR A 13 -15.22 57.62 -19.56
N ASN A 14 -15.33 58.79 -18.92
CA ASN A 14 -15.29 59.00 -17.46
C ASN A 14 -16.23 58.04 -16.70
N VAL A 15 -15.69 57.36 -15.68
CA VAL A 15 -16.41 56.43 -14.80
C VAL A 15 -16.93 57.18 -13.55
N PRO A 16 -18.20 57.04 -13.14
CA PRO A 16 -18.75 57.68 -11.93
C PRO A 16 -18.23 57.05 -10.62
N GLN A 17 -18.28 57.84 -9.55
CA GLN A 17 -17.80 57.57 -8.18
C GLN A 17 -18.33 56.29 -7.50
N ASP A 18 -19.27 55.54 -8.10
CA ASP A 18 -19.80 54.29 -7.54
C ASP A 18 -18.79 53.12 -7.55
N CYS A 19 -17.74 53.20 -8.39
CA CYS A 19 -16.70 52.16 -8.46
C CYS A 19 -15.82 52.09 -7.21
N LEU A 20 -15.64 53.23 -6.50
CA LEU A 20 -14.84 53.29 -5.26
C LEU A 20 -15.50 52.56 -4.08
N SER A 21 -16.83 52.39 -4.11
CA SER A 21 -17.58 51.64 -3.10
C SER A 21 -17.46 50.12 -3.30
N GLN A 22 -17.21 49.67 -4.52
CA GLN A 22 -17.06 48.26 -4.86
C GLN A 22 -15.67 47.71 -4.49
N GLU A 23 -14.64 48.56 -4.45
CA GLU A 23 -13.27 48.18 -4.09
C GLU A 23 -13.10 47.82 -2.60
N LYS A 24 -13.94 48.40 -1.72
CA LYS A 24 -13.95 48.05 -0.28
C LYS A 24 -14.51 46.65 -0.01
N ASN A 25 -15.38 46.13 -0.87
CA ASN A 25 -15.96 44.78 -0.73
C ASN A 25 -14.99 43.66 -1.17
N TRP A 26 -13.93 43.99 -1.91
CA TRP A 26 -12.92 43.01 -2.32
C TRP A 26 -11.96 42.62 -1.17
N LYS A 27 -11.74 43.52 -0.19
CA LYS A 27 -10.81 43.28 0.93
C LYS A 27 -11.34 42.31 1.99
N PHE A 28 -12.58 41.84 1.89
CA PHE A 28 -13.12 40.84 2.83
C PHE A 28 -12.70 39.39 2.49
N ASN A 29 -12.07 39.15 1.32
CA ASN A 29 -11.78 37.80 0.84
C ASN A 29 -10.34 37.30 1.05
N GLU A 30 -9.38 38.15 1.41
CA GLU A 30 -8.00 37.70 1.68
C GLU A 30 -7.86 36.92 2.99
N LYS A 31 -8.66 37.25 4.02
CA LYS A 31 -8.69 36.50 5.29
C LYS A 31 -9.32 35.11 5.15
N SER A 32 -10.24 34.93 4.20
CA SER A 32 -10.86 33.65 3.85
C SER A 32 -9.87 32.66 3.22
N VAL A 33 -8.96 33.15 2.36
CA VAL A 33 -7.96 32.33 1.65
C VAL A 33 -6.89 31.77 2.60
N ALA A 34 -6.47 32.53 3.62
CA ALA A 34 -5.56 32.05 4.66
C ALA A 34 -6.21 30.93 5.49
N GLY A 35 -7.47 31.12 5.89
CA GLY A 35 -8.27 30.10 6.58
C GLY A 35 -8.44 28.83 5.76
N ALA A 36 -8.72 28.94 4.45
CA ALA A 36 -8.87 27.80 3.56
C ALA A 36 -7.57 26.99 3.37
N LYS A 37 -6.41 27.66 3.27
CA LYS A 37 -5.11 26.98 3.23
C LYS A 37 -4.79 26.28 4.55
N GLN A 38 -5.10 26.91 5.67
CA GLN A 38 -4.92 26.32 7.00
C GLN A 38 -5.84 25.14 7.22
N TRP A 39 -7.10 25.23 6.79
CA TRP A 39 -8.08 24.14 6.88
C TRP A 39 -7.70 22.94 6.01
N LYS A 40 -7.15 23.17 4.81
CA LYS A 40 -6.58 22.10 3.97
C LYS A 40 -5.40 21.40 4.64
N LYS A 41 -4.50 22.14 5.30
CA LYS A 41 -3.39 21.55 6.06
C LYS A 41 -3.89 20.72 7.24
N VAL A 42 -4.82 21.24 8.02
CA VAL A 42 -5.43 20.51 9.14
C VAL A 42 -6.14 19.26 8.64
N SER A 43 -6.94 19.37 7.57
CA SER A 43 -7.62 18.22 6.96
C SER A 43 -6.63 17.16 6.45
N LEU A 44 -5.47 17.57 5.93
CA LEU A 44 -4.43 16.65 5.48
C LEU A 44 -3.79 15.91 6.65
N VAL A 45 -3.49 16.61 7.74
CA VAL A 45 -2.93 15.99 8.96
C VAL A 45 -3.95 15.04 9.60
N VAL A 46 -5.18 15.49 9.82
CA VAL A 46 -6.24 14.67 10.43
C VAL A 46 -6.55 13.45 9.55
N GLY A 47 -6.77 13.65 8.25
CA GLY A 47 -7.03 12.54 7.34
C GLY A 47 -5.85 11.58 7.22
N GLY A 48 -4.61 12.06 7.31
CA GLY A 48 -3.43 11.20 7.35
C GLY A 48 -3.38 10.32 8.60
N ILE A 49 -3.63 10.90 9.78
CA ILE A 49 -3.68 10.16 11.05
C ILE A 49 -4.80 9.12 11.02
N VAL A 50 -5.98 9.47 10.53
CA VAL A 50 -7.12 8.55 10.42
C VAL A 50 -6.80 7.39 9.47
N GLY A 51 -6.18 7.67 8.31
CA GLY A 51 -5.78 6.64 7.36
C GLY A 51 -4.76 5.66 7.97
N LEU A 52 -3.74 6.17 8.66
CA LEU A 52 -2.75 5.34 9.35
C LEU A 52 -3.39 4.50 10.47
N PHE A 53 -4.28 5.11 11.26
CA PHE A 53 -5.02 4.40 12.31
C PHE A 53 -5.86 3.26 11.75
N LEU A 54 -6.61 3.49 10.66
CA LEU A 54 -7.42 2.45 10.01
C LEU A 54 -6.57 1.32 9.41
N GLY A 55 -5.43 1.65 8.82
CA GLY A 55 -4.48 0.64 8.33
C GLY A 55 -3.96 -0.24 9.48
N ILE A 56 -3.46 0.37 10.55
CA ILE A 56 -2.95 -0.36 11.73
C ILE A 56 -4.06 -1.19 12.37
N LEU A 57 -5.26 -0.62 12.53
CA LEU A 57 -6.43 -1.32 13.05
C LEU A 57 -6.73 -2.57 12.23
N THR A 58 -6.62 -2.51 10.89
CA THR A 58 -6.85 -3.67 10.02
C THR A 58 -5.82 -4.77 10.26
N SER A 59 -4.53 -4.43 10.36
CA SER A 59 -3.49 -5.43 10.64
C SER A 59 -3.68 -6.09 12.01
N VAL A 60 -3.97 -5.29 13.05
CA VAL A 60 -4.27 -5.81 14.40
C VAL A 60 -5.54 -6.66 14.38
N TYR A 61 -6.56 -6.24 13.66
CA TYR A 61 -7.82 -6.98 13.54
C TYR A 61 -7.62 -8.36 12.88
N ILE A 62 -6.85 -8.44 11.80
CA ILE A 62 -6.55 -9.72 11.15
C ILE A 62 -5.67 -10.59 12.04
N SER A 63 -4.68 -10.00 12.72
CA SER A 63 -3.81 -10.74 13.65
C SER A 63 -4.58 -11.32 14.83
N THR A 64 -5.46 -10.53 15.44
CA THR A 64 -6.31 -10.99 16.56
C THR A 64 -7.30 -12.05 16.13
N LEU A 65 -7.87 -11.92 14.92
CA LEU A 65 -8.73 -12.94 14.35
C LEU A 65 -7.98 -14.27 14.13
N HIS A 66 -6.78 -14.21 13.55
CA HIS A 66 -5.94 -15.39 13.35
C HIS A 66 -5.60 -16.09 14.67
N GLU A 67 -5.26 -15.30 15.69
CA GLU A 67 -5.00 -15.82 17.03
C GLU A 67 -6.27 -16.47 17.63
N ASN A 68 -7.43 -15.85 17.47
CA ASN A 68 -8.69 -16.38 18.00
C ASN A 68 -9.12 -17.68 17.32
N ASP A 69 -8.84 -17.85 16.03
CA ASP A 69 -9.24 -19.03 15.26
C ASP A 69 -8.30 -20.23 15.49
N LEU A 70 -6.99 -19.99 15.49
CA LEU A 70 -6.00 -21.07 15.55
C LEU A 70 -5.32 -21.23 16.91
N TRP A 71 -5.51 -20.29 17.83
CA TRP A 71 -4.79 -20.21 19.11
C TRP A 71 -3.28 -20.35 18.89
N PHE A 72 -2.81 -19.62 17.87
CA PHE A 72 -1.52 -19.84 17.23
C PHE A 72 -0.37 -19.67 18.23
N SER A 73 -0.51 -18.77 19.20
CA SER A 73 0.46 -18.58 20.29
C SER A 73 0.65 -19.79 21.21
N ASN A 74 -0.37 -20.62 21.37
CA ASN A 74 -0.37 -21.73 22.33
C ASN A 74 0.13 -23.06 21.73
N ILE A 75 0.22 -23.15 20.40
CA ILE A 75 0.61 -24.38 19.70
C ILE A 75 2.11 -24.43 19.41
N LYS A 76 2.64 -25.66 19.32
CA LYS A 76 4.07 -25.89 19.10
C LYS A 76 4.48 -25.45 17.69
N GLU A 77 5.76 -25.15 17.50
CA GLU A 77 6.30 -24.73 16.19
C GLU A 77 5.95 -25.73 15.08
N VAL A 78 6.13 -27.02 15.31
CA VAL A 78 5.80 -28.05 14.31
C VAL A 78 4.32 -28.05 13.95
N GLU A 79 3.43 -27.86 14.94
CA GLU A 79 1.98 -27.78 14.71
C GLU A 79 1.61 -26.51 13.92
N ARG A 80 2.29 -25.39 14.22
CA ARG A 80 2.17 -24.15 13.44
C ARG A 80 2.57 -24.35 11.99
N GLU A 81 3.65 -25.08 11.73
CA GLU A 81 4.09 -25.36 10.37
C GLU A 81 3.10 -26.25 9.61
N ILE A 82 2.51 -27.24 10.29
CA ILE A 82 1.50 -28.13 9.72
C ILE A 82 0.16 -27.41 9.46
N SER A 83 -0.13 -26.33 10.18
CA SER A 83 -1.34 -25.52 9.92
C SER A 83 -1.32 -24.84 8.55
N PHE A 84 -0.13 -24.58 7.98
CA PHE A 84 -0.04 -24.13 6.59
C PHE A 84 -0.30 -25.30 5.65
N ARG A 85 -1.51 -25.33 5.08
CA ARG A 85 -1.90 -26.35 4.11
C ARG A 85 -1.48 -25.97 2.69
N THR A 86 -1.41 -26.99 1.84
CA THR A 86 -1.24 -26.87 0.38
C THR A 86 -0.08 -25.96 -0.04
N GLU A 87 -0.35 -24.92 -0.82
CA GLU A 87 0.63 -24.00 -1.36
C GLU A 87 1.25 -23.09 -0.29
N CYS A 88 0.51 -22.78 0.76
CA CYS A 88 1.02 -21.96 1.86
C CYS A 88 2.19 -22.64 2.58
N GLY A 89 2.05 -23.94 2.85
CA GLY A 89 3.10 -24.74 3.49
C GLY A 89 4.30 -24.89 2.56
N LEU A 90 4.05 -25.06 1.25
CA LEU A 90 5.10 -25.12 0.24
C LEU A 90 5.93 -23.82 0.22
N TYR A 91 5.31 -22.64 0.18
CA TYR A 91 6.04 -21.37 0.18
C TYR A 91 6.83 -21.15 1.47
N TYR A 92 6.20 -21.42 2.62
CA TYR A 92 6.89 -21.33 3.90
C TYR A 92 8.09 -22.29 3.99
N SER A 93 8.02 -23.47 3.37
CA SER A 93 9.15 -24.41 3.35
C SER A 93 10.38 -23.86 2.63
N TYR A 94 10.21 -23.12 1.53
CA TYR A 94 11.31 -22.47 0.81
C TYR A 94 11.89 -21.29 1.59
N TYR A 95 11.04 -20.51 2.26
CA TYR A 95 11.47 -19.48 3.21
C TYR A 95 12.35 -20.10 4.31
N LYS A 96 11.90 -21.22 4.91
CA LYS A 96 12.66 -21.94 5.95
C LYS A 96 13.96 -22.53 5.41
N GLN A 97 13.97 -23.09 4.20
CA GLN A 97 15.18 -23.60 3.54
C GLN A 97 16.26 -22.52 3.43
N MET A 98 15.89 -21.30 3.04
CA MET A 98 16.81 -20.16 2.98
C MET A 98 17.37 -19.79 4.36
N LEU A 99 16.58 -19.87 5.42
CA LEU A 99 17.00 -19.53 6.78
C LEU A 99 17.92 -20.55 7.44
N VAL A 100 17.79 -21.82 7.04
CA VAL A 100 18.61 -22.95 7.51
C VAL A 100 19.93 -23.03 6.74
N ALA A 101 19.99 -22.52 5.51
CA ALA A 101 21.21 -22.49 4.72
C ALA A 101 22.34 -21.74 5.45
N PRO A 102 23.60 -22.23 5.37
CA PRO A 102 24.73 -21.61 6.08
C PRO A 102 25.14 -20.26 5.45
N SER A 103 24.78 -20.02 4.20
CA SER A 103 24.96 -18.74 3.52
C SER A 103 23.80 -18.45 2.57
N ILE A 104 23.52 -17.17 2.32
CA ILE A 104 22.46 -16.72 1.40
C ILE A 104 22.72 -17.26 -0.02
N GLN A 105 23.97 -17.24 -0.48
CA GLN A 105 24.35 -17.72 -1.81
C GLN A 105 24.09 -19.23 -1.95
N GLN A 106 24.43 -20.02 -0.93
CA GLN A 106 24.15 -21.46 -0.95
C GLN A 106 22.65 -21.74 -0.87
N GLY A 107 21.90 -20.96 -0.09
CA GLY A 107 20.44 -21.01 -0.07
C GLY A 107 19.84 -20.77 -1.46
N LEU A 108 20.24 -19.68 -2.13
CA LEU A 108 19.80 -19.36 -3.49
C LEU A 108 20.17 -20.44 -4.49
N HIS A 109 21.40 -20.93 -4.46
CA HIS A 109 21.83 -22.03 -5.32
C HIS A 109 20.98 -23.30 -5.10
N SER A 110 20.64 -23.60 -3.84
CA SER A 110 19.78 -24.74 -3.52
C SER A 110 18.34 -24.60 -4.00
N LEU A 111 17.83 -23.37 -4.16
CA LEU A 111 16.50 -23.11 -4.75
C LEU A 111 16.52 -23.14 -6.28
N ILE A 112 17.60 -22.68 -6.91
CA ILE A 112 17.73 -22.63 -8.38
C ILE A 112 17.99 -24.03 -8.96
N TYR A 113 18.72 -24.87 -8.24
CA TYR A 113 19.07 -26.22 -8.68
C TYR A 113 18.44 -27.27 -7.76
N ASP A 114 17.12 -27.24 -7.64
CA ASP A 114 16.40 -28.19 -6.78
C ASP A 114 16.03 -29.46 -7.54
N ASN A 115 16.35 -30.61 -6.93
CA ASN A 115 16.01 -31.95 -7.41
C ASN A 115 15.10 -32.72 -6.44
N LYS A 116 14.61 -32.06 -5.38
CA LYS A 116 13.81 -32.69 -4.33
C LYS A 116 12.32 -32.55 -4.58
N THR A 117 11.91 -31.42 -5.17
CA THR A 117 10.50 -31.10 -5.40
C THR A 117 9.91 -31.90 -6.55
N GLU A 118 10.69 -32.15 -7.61
CA GLU A 118 10.27 -33.00 -8.73
C GLU A 118 11.20 -34.19 -8.91
N SER A 119 10.63 -35.39 -8.97
CA SER A 119 11.41 -36.59 -9.24
C SER A 119 12.05 -36.53 -10.62
N MET A 120 13.33 -36.93 -10.72
CA MET A 120 14.05 -37.12 -11.99
C MET A 120 14.36 -35.82 -12.76
N ARG A 121 14.13 -34.63 -12.18
CA ARG A 121 14.42 -33.35 -12.85
C ARG A 121 14.96 -32.32 -11.86
N THR A 122 15.93 -31.52 -12.30
CA THR A 122 16.35 -30.30 -11.62
C THR A 122 15.50 -29.12 -12.11
N ILE A 123 14.86 -28.40 -11.18
CA ILE A 123 14.03 -27.24 -11.50
C ILE A 123 14.52 -25.99 -10.78
N ASN A 124 14.32 -24.84 -11.43
CA ASN A 124 14.48 -23.54 -10.81
C ASN A 124 13.20 -23.19 -10.06
N ILE A 125 13.19 -23.37 -8.72
CA ILE A 125 12.04 -23.05 -7.89
C ILE A 125 11.73 -21.56 -7.94
N LEU A 126 12.76 -20.71 -8.00
CA LEU A 126 12.61 -19.26 -7.90
C LEU A 126 11.70 -18.72 -9.00
N GLU A 127 11.98 -19.13 -10.24
CA GLU A 127 11.21 -18.75 -11.42
C GLU A 127 9.89 -19.52 -11.52
N ARG A 128 9.93 -20.84 -11.27
CA ARG A 128 8.76 -21.70 -11.48
C ARG A 128 7.64 -21.50 -10.45
N MET A 129 8.01 -21.30 -9.19
CA MET A 129 7.08 -21.14 -8.07
C MET A 129 6.95 -19.67 -7.60
N ASN A 130 7.64 -18.75 -8.29
CA ASN A 130 7.61 -17.30 -8.03
C ASN A 130 7.91 -16.95 -6.56
N VAL A 131 9.03 -17.44 -6.02
CA VAL A 131 9.36 -17.44 -4.57
C VAL A 131 10.24 -16.25 -4.17
N TYR A 132 10.19 -15.17 -4.96
CA TYR A 132 11.06 -14.00 -4.74
C TYR A 132 10.77 -13.31 -3.41
N GLN A 133 9.50 -13.18 -3.01
CA GLN A 133 9.15 -12.55 -1.74
C GLN A 133 9.63 -13.36 -0.52
N GLU A 134 9.60 -14.69 -0.55
CA GLU A 134 10.14 -15.51 0.53
C GLU A 134 11.65 -15.38 0.65
N VAL A 135 12.36 -15.37 -0.50
CA VAL A 135 13.80 -15.13 -0.52
C VAL A 135 14.12 -13.75 0.06
N PHE A 136 13.40 -12.71 -0.38
CA PHE A 136 13.56 -11.36 0.14
C PHE A 136 13.32 -11.30 1.66
N LEU A 137 12.24 -11.91 2.16
CA LEU A 137 11.97 -11.98 3.60
C LEU A 137 13.04 -12.75 4.38
N SER A 138 13.56 -13.84 3.82
CA SER A 138 14.59 -14.64 4.48
C SER A 138 15.89 -13.85 4.66
N ILE A 139 16.27 -13.07 3.64
CA ILE A 139 17.41 -12.18 3.68
C ILE A 139 17.16 -11.07 4.69
N LEU A 140 15.99 -10.41 4.64
CA LEU A 140 15.62 -9.34 5.57
C LEU A 140 15.66 -9.81 7.03
N TYR A 141 15.06 -10.97 7.32
CA TYR A 141 15.06 -11.58 8.64
C TYR A 141 16.46 -11.91 9.15
N THR A 142 17.34 -12.38 8.25
CA THR A 142 18.73 -12.71 8.58
C THR A 142 19.57 -11.45 8.82
N VAL A 143 19.45 -10.44 7.95
CA VAL A 143 20.20 -9.17 8.04
C VAL A 143 19.80 -8.37 9.28
N LEU A 144 18.50 -8.35 9.62
CA LEU A 144 18.00 -7.67 10.82
C LEU A 144 18.22 -8.47 12.12
N HIS A 145 18.85 -9.65 12.05
CA HIS A 145 19.10 -10.54 13.19
C HIS A 145 17.86 -10.81 14.05
N LEU A 146 16.68 -10.92 13.41
CA LEU A 146 15.40 -11.04 14.10
C LEU A 146 15.20 -12.37 14.82
N LYS A 147 16.05 -13.37 14.55
CA LYS A 147 16.12 -14.65 15.28
C LYS A 147 16.17 -14.50 16.80
N ARG A 148 16.62 -13.36 17.33
CA ARG A 148 16.69 -13.08 18.78
C ARG A 148 15.33 -12.73 19.39
N PHE A 149 14.41 -12.16 18.61
CA PHE A 149 13.18 -11.54 19.12
C PHE A 149 11.91 -12.24 18.68
N LEU A 150 11.93 -12.83 17.48
CA LEU A 150 10.73 -13.33 16.83
C LEU A 150 11.04 -14.62 16.10
N GLU A 151 10.17 -15.62 16.20
CA GLU A 151 10.34 -16.85 15.44
C GLU A 151 10.04 -16.63 13.95
N PRO A 152 10.64 -17.42 13.04
CA PRO A 152 10.49 -17.23 11.60
C PRO A 152 9.03 -17.25 11.13
N VAL A 153 8.21 -18.15 11.69
CA VAL A 153 6.78 -18.26 11.35
C VAL A 153 6.04 -16.95 11.64
N TYR A 154 6.25 -16.37 12.83
CA TYR A 154 5.60 -15.13 13.22
C TYR A 154 6.04 -13.96 12.35
N PHE A 155 7.34 -13.86 12.05
CA PHE A 155 7.84 -12.84 11.15
C PHE A 155 7.18 -12.92 9.78
N TYR A 156 7.03 -14.15 9.26
CA TYR A 156 6.40 -14.39 7.98
C TYR A 156 4.93 -13.93 7.99
N ILE A 157 4.10 -14.42 8.90
CA ILE A 157 2.67 -14.06 8.93
C ILE A 157 2.43 -12.57 9.25
N TYR A 158 3.18 -11.98 10.19
CA TYR A 158 3.02 -10.58 10.57
C TYR A 158 3.41 -9.63 9.45
N THR A 159 4.33 -10.03 8.57
CA THR A 159 4.64 -9.25 7.38
C THR A 159 3.43 -9.17 6.46
N LEU A 160 2.71 -10.29 6.27
CA LEU A 160 1.49 -10.29 5.47
C LEU A 160 0.35 -9.48 6.10
N PHE A 161 0.15 -9.56 7.42
CA PHE A 161 -0.84 -8.72 8.09
C PHE A 161 -0.50 -7.23 7.98
N SER A 162 0.79 -6.89 8.09
CA SER A 162 1.28 -5.52 7.85
C SER A 162 1.04 -5.07 6.42
N LEU A 163 1.16 -5.97 5.44
CA LEU A 163 0.88 -5.67 4.05
C LEU A 163 -0.62 -5.37 3.82
N GLN A 164 -1.52 -5.99 4.58
CA GLN A 164 -2.96 -5.63 4.55
C GLN A 164 -3.22 -4.21 5.07
N ALA A 165 -2.46 -3.74 6.07
CA ALA A 165 -2.53 -2.34 6.48
C ALA A 165 -2.16 -1.38 5.34
N VAL A 166 -1.13 -1.75 4.56
CA VAL A 166 -0.72 -0.98 3.36
C VAL A 166 -1.83 -0.99 2.31
N CYS A 167 -2.51 -2.13 2.10
CA CYS A 167 -3.64 -2.22 1.17
C CYS A 167 -4.76 -1.26 1.55
N VAL A 168 -5.22 -1.29 2.80
CA VAL A 168 -6.29 -0.40 3.29
C VAL A 168 -5.85 1.06 3.21
N LEU A 169 -4.60 1.37 3.57
CA LEU A 169 -4.08 2.73 3.47
C LEU A 169 -4.06 3.22 2.02
N ALA A 170 -3.70 2.36 1.07
CA ALA A 170 -3.69 2.69 -0.34
C ALA A 170 -5.11 2.89 -0.90
N LEU A 171 -6.07 2.04 -0.53
CA LEU A 171 -7.49 2.21 -0.89
C LEU A 171 -8.12 3.46 -0.26
N TYR A 172 -7.74 3.76 0.98
CA TYR A 172 -8.10 4.99 1.65
C TYR A 172 -7.57 6.21 0.89
N ALA A 173 -6.29 6.16 0.50
CA ALA A 173 -5.64 7.23 -0.25
C ALA A 173 -6.25 7.41 -1.64
N THR A 174 -6.53 6.35 -2.40
CA THR A 174 -7.20 6.44 -3.71
C THR A 174 -8.56 7.12 -3.59
N SER A 175 -9.40 6.66 -2.67
CA SER A 175 -10.73 7.22 -2.46
C SER A 175 -10.68 8.69 -2.03
N TRP A 176 -9.75 9.05 -1.14
CA TRP A 176 -9.55 10.44 -0.75
C TRP A 176 -9.05 11.28 -1.93
N LEU A 177 -8.09 10.78 -2.71
CA LEU A 177 -7.55 11.51 -3.85
C LEU A 177 -8.63 11.79 -4.92
N LEU A 178 -9.58 10.88 -5.11
CA LEU A 178 -10.69 11.02 -6.06
C LEU A 178 -11.81 11.94 -5.55
N SER A 179 -12.22 11.81 -4.28
CA SER A 179 -13.33 12.59 -3.72
C SER A 179 -12.91 13.98 -3.22
N GLY A 180 -11.62 14.15 -2.87
CA GLY A 180 -11.11 15.36 -2.23
C GLY A 180 -11.40 15.45 -0.73
N THR A 181 -12.09 14.47 -0.14
CA THR A 181 -12.42 14.41 1.29
C THR A 181 -11.83 13.15 1.93
N TRP A 182 -11.31 13.26 3.15
CA TRP A 182 -10.75 12.09 3.85
C TRP A 182 -11.85 11.13 4.34
N LEU A 183 -13.09 11.63 4.47
CA LEU A 183 -14.24 10.84 4.88
C LEU A 183 -14.62 9.76 3.86
N SER A 184 -14.45 10.02 2.56
CA SER A 184 -14.63 8.98 1.53
C SER A 184 -13.60 7.87 1.66
N GLY A 185 -12.39 8.20 2.09
CA GLY A 185 -11.34 7.24 2.43
C GLY A 185 -11.79 6.33 3.57
N VAL A 186 -12.36 6.90 4.64
CA VAL A 186 -12.90 6.13 5.77
C VAL A 186 -13.98 5.18 5.30
N LEU A 187 -14.92 5.66 4.47
CA LEU A 187 -15.99 4.82 3.93
C LEU A 187 -15.44 3.65 3.11
N ALA A 188 -14.44 3.90 2.26
CA ALA A 188 -13.80 2.85 1.46
C ALA A 188 -13.07 1.82 2.34
N ALA A 189 -12.34 2.28 3.36
CA ALA A 189 -11.65 1.40 4.30
C ALA A 189 -12.64 0.54 5.11
N VAL A 190 -13.71 1.13 5.64
CA VAL A 190 -14.76 0.41 6.37
C VAL A 190 -15.43 -0.62 5.47
N TRP A 191 -15.77 -0.25 4.23
CA TRP A 191 -16.38 -1.16 3.26
C TRP A 191 -15.48 -2.36 2.96
N TYR A 192 -14.18 -2.13 2.81
CA TYR A 192 -13.20 -3.18 2.59
C TYR A 192 -13.07 -4.12 3.80
N ILE A 193 -13.02 -3.58 5.01
CA ILE A 193 -12.90 -4.35 6.26
C ILE A 193 -14.15 -5.20 6.50
N VAL A 194 -15.34 -4.65 6.26
CA VAL A 194 -16.61 -5.37 6.46
C VAL A 194 -16.77 -6.50 5.44
N ASN A 195 -16.44 -6.25 4.18
CA ASN A 195 -16.53 -7.27 3.11
C ASN A 195 -15.24 -8.08 2.95
N ARG A 196 -14.40 -8.17 4.00
CA ARG A 196 -13.06 -8.77 3.91
C ARG A 196 -13.06 -10.20 3.35
N VAL A 197 -14.12 -10.96 3.62
CA VAL A 197 -14.28 -12.37 3.24
C VAL A 197 -14.33 -12.52 1.72
N ASP A 198 -14.88 -11.52 1.02
CA ASP A 198 -14.98 -11.50 -0.43
C ASP A 198 -13.81 -10.73 -1.07
N THR A 199 -13.16 -9.80 -0.35
CA THR A 199 -12.07 -8.99 -0.91
C THR A 199 -10.69 -9.62 -0.77
N THR A 200 -10.47 -10.47 0.24
CA THR A 200 -9.17 -11.09 0.51
C THR A 200 -9.31 -12.48 1.11
N ARG A 201 -8.29 -13.33 0.88
CA ARG A 201 -8.20 -14.67 1.49
C ARG A 201 -7.25 -14.73 2.67
N VAL A 202 -6.79 -13.58 3.16
CA VAL A 202 -5.75 -13.50 4.21
C VAL A 202 -6.15 -14.17 5.52
N GLU A 203 -7.45 -14.30 5.79
CA GLU A 203 -7.99 -15.02 6.96
C GLU A 203 -7.77 -16.54 6.86
N PHE A 204 -7.98 -17.13 5.69
CA PHE A 204 -7.97 -18.59 5.51
C PHE A 204 -6.62 -19.12 5.04
N THR A 205 -5.97 -18.42 4.12
CA THR A 205 -4.74 -18.87 3.46
C THR A 205 -3.73 -17.72 3.41
N ILE A 206 -3.09 -17.46 4.56
CA ILE A 206 -2.26 -16.27 4.78
C ILE A 206 -1.24 -16.05 3.65
N PRO A 207 -0.24 -16.93 3.41
CA PRO A 207 0.82 -16.68 2.45
C PRO A 207 0.46 -16.99 0.99
N LEU A 208 -0.76 -16.69 0.55
CA LEU A 208 -1.10 -16.75 -0.88
C LEU A 208 -0.46 -15.62 -1.67
N ARG A 209 -0.12 -15.90 -2.94
CA ARG A 209 0.37 -14.89 -3.89
C ARG A 209 -0.61 -13.73 -4.07
N GLU A 210 -1.91 -14.00 -3.99
CA GLU A 210 -2.96 -12.97 -4.01
C GLU A 210 -2.81 -11.97 -2.87
N ASN A 211 -2.57 -12.43 -1.64
CA ASN A 211 -2.42 -11.58 -0.46
C ASN A 211 -1.11 -10.76 -0.51
N TRP A 212 -0.11 -11.25 -1.25
CA TRP A 212 1.09 -10.48 -1.57
C TRP A 212 0.82 -9.40 -2.63
N ALA A 213 0.08 -9.72 -3.69
CA ALA A 213 -0.09 -8.84 -4.84
C ALA A 213 -1.11 -7.71 -4.62
N LEU A 214 -2.24 -7.99 -3.94
CA LEU A 214 -3.33 -7.03 -3.76
C LEU A 214 -2.89 -5.69 -3.14
N PRO A 215 -2.02 -5.66 -2.12
CA PRO A 215 -1.55 -4.39 -1.54
C PRO A 215 -0.72 -3.56 -2.52
N PHE A 216 0.18 -4.19 -3.29
CA PHE A 216 0.95 -3.49 -4.32
C PHE A 216 0.06 -2.99 -5.45
N PHE A 217 -0.94 -3.77 -5.85
CA PHE A 217 -1.93 -3.33 -6.83
C PHE A 217 -2.71 -2.10 -6.33
N ALA A 218 -3.11 -2.07 -5.05
CA ALA A 218 -3.77 -0.90 -4.46
C ALA A 218 -2.85 0.33 -4.43
N VAL A 219 -1.55 0.15 -4.14
CA VAL A 219 -0.55 1.23 -4.20
C VAL A 219 -0.36 1.74 -5.62
N GLN A 220 -0.30 0.85 -6.62
CA GLN A 220 -0.24 1.23 -8.04
C GLN A 220 -1.46 2.05 -8.44
N LEU A 221 -2.66 1.65 -8.00
CA LEU A 221 -3.89 2.42 -8.24
C LEU A 221 -3.82 3.82 -7.60
N ALA A 222 -3.27 3.92 -6.40
CA ALA A 222 -3.03 5.21 -5.75
C ALA A 222 -2.05 6.07 -6.55
N ALA A 223 -0.94 5.50 -7.00
CA ALA A 223 0.06 6.18 -7.81
C ALA A 223 -0.50 6.69 -9.15
N ILE A 224 -1.29 5.87 -9.85
CA ILE A 224 -1.97 6.26 -11.10
C ILE A 224 -2.96 7.41 -10.84
N THR A 225 -3.71 7.34 -9.74
CA THR A 225 -4.65 8.40 -9.35
C THR A 225 -3.92 9.73 -9.10
N VAL A 226 -2.72 9.68 -8.51
CA VAL A 226 -1.87 10.87 -8.35
C VAL A 226 -1.36 11.36 -9.70
N LEU A 227 -0.91 10.48 -10.59
CA LEU A 227 -0.37 10.83 -11.91
C LEU A 227 -1.37 11.62 -12.76
N PHE A 228 -2.66 11.31 -12.69
CA PHE A 228 -3.70 12.03 -13.45
C PHE A 228 -4.05 13.43 -12.93
N ARG A 229 -3.47 13.91 -11.81
CA ARG A 229 -3.79 15.25 -11.31
C ARG A 229 -3.11 16.35 -12.15
N PRO A 230 -3.82 17.46 -12.43
CA PRO A 230 -3.22 18.61 -13.11
C PRO A 230 -2.19 19.30 -12.20
N HIS A 231 -1.00 19.58 -12.72
CA HIS A 231 0.14 20.27 -12.07
C HIS A 231 0.96 19.44 -11.05
N LEU A 232 1.47 18.27 -11.45
CA LEU A 232 2.49 17.56 -10.67
C LEU A 232 3.86 18.22 -10.77
N GLN A 233 4.60 18.21 -9.66
CA GLN A 233 6.03 18.48 -9.68
C GLN A 233 6.76 17.28 -10.30
N SER A 234 7.81 17.53 -11.09
CA SER A 234 8.56 16.49 -11.80
C SER A 234 9.15 15.40 -10.89
N ALA A 235 9.44 15.72 -9.62
CA ALA A 235 9.89 14.72 -8.64
C ALA A 235 8.77 13.74 -8.22
N HIS A 236 7.55 14.25 -8.04
CA HIS A 236 6.39 13.43 -7.68
C HIS A 236 5.97 12.54 -8.86
N GLU A 237 6.06 13.06 -10.08
CA GLU A 237 5.83 12.29 -11.31
C GLU A 237 6.80 11.10 -11.42
N ARG A 238 8.11 11.33 -11.23
CA ARG A 238 9.11 10.25 -11.22
C ARG A 238 8.83 9.20 -10.14
N LEU A 239 8.46 9.64 -8.94
CA LEU A 239 8.13 8.73 -7.84
C LEU A 239 6.86 7.91 -8.13
N THR A 240 5.83 8.53 -8.72
CA THR A 240 4.62 7.79 -9.13
C THR A 240 4.90 6.80 -10.26
N LEU A 241 5.78 7.14 -11.21
CA LEU A 241 6.16 6.22 -12.29
C LEU A 241 6.94 5.00 -11.75
N LEU A 242 7.85 5.22 -10.79
CA LEU A 242 8.55 4.12 -10.09
C LEU A 242 7.61 3.26 -9.23
N ALA A 243 6.49 3.80 -8.77
CA ALA A 243 5.50 3.01 -8.04
C ALA A 243 4.59 2.18 -8.97
N VAL A 244 4.50 2.56 -10.25
CA VAL A 244 3.67 1.88 -11.26
C VAL A 244 4.45 0.79 -12.00
N PHE A 245 5.73 1.04 -12.32
CA PHE A 245 6.60 0.14 -13.08
C PHE A 245 7.68 -0.47 -12.19
#